data_AF-A0A2E3BWW6-F1
#
_entry.id   AF-A0A2E3BWW6-F1
#
_cell.length_a   1.000
_cell.length_b   1.000
_cell.length_c   1.000
_cell.angle_alpha   90.00
_cell.angle_beta   90.00
_cell.angle_gamma   90.00
#
_symmetry.space_group_name_H-M   'P 1'
#
loop_
_entity.id
_entity.type
_entity.pdbx_description
1 polymer ?
#
loop_
_entity_poly.entity_id
_entity_poly.type
_entity_poly.pdbx_seq_one_letter_code
_entity_poly.pdbx_strand_id
1 'polypeptide(L)' 'MADIKVRVGQQNAVKVLSSLAGAQGLSLAELSDINATNLLNGMVLVYNGATQKWDATLTLTPGSEATLDINGGNF' A
#
# COMPACT_ATOMS: atom_id res chain seq x y z
N MET A 1 24.80 -55.67 -2.47
CA MET A 1 24.02 -54.60 -1.84
C MET A 1 23.94 -53.44 -2.81
N ALA A 2 22.77 -52.83 -3.02
CA ALA A 2 22.63 -51.63 -3.84
C ALA A 2 22.67 -50.38 -2.94
N ASP A 3 23.48 -49.39 -3.32
CA ASP A 3 23.58 -48.12 -2.59
C ASP A 3 22.32 -47.28 -2.80
N ILE A 4 21.53 -47.09 -1.74
CA ILE A 4 20.38 -46.18 -1.76
C ILE A 4 20.88 -44.76 -1.53
N LYS A 5 20.86 -43.93 -2.58
CA LYS A 5 21.20 -42.50 -2.48
C LYS A 5 19.93 -41.68 -2.25
N VAL A 6 19.64 -41.34 -1.00
CA VAL A 6 18.57 -40.39 -0.66
C VAL A 6 19.17 -38.99 -0.56
N ARG A 7 18.62 -38.02 -1.30
CA ARG A 7 18.90 -36.60 -1.03
C ARG A 7 17.94 -36.13 0.04
N VAL A 8 18.44 -35.80 1.23
CA VAL A 8 17.63 -35.18 2.28
C VAL A 8 17.45 -33.70 1.91
N GLY A 9 16.29 -33.34 1.39
CA GLY A 9 15.84 -31.96 1.45
C GLY A 9 15.66 -31.60 2.93
N GLN A 10 16.15 -30.43 3.35
CA GLN A 10 16.07 -29.99 4.74
C GLN A 10 14.62 -30.09 5.24
N GLN A 11 14.36 -30.98 6.21
CA GLN A 11 13.03 -31.43 6.62
C GLN A 11 12.16 -30.32 7.24
N ASN A 12 12.73 -29.14 7.50
CA ASN A 12 12.08 -27.96 8.07
C ASN A 12 12.55 -26.66 7.40
N ALA A 13 12.75 -26.64 6.08
CA ALA A 13 13.05 -25.38 5.40
C ALA A 13 11.85 -24.42 5.56
N VAL A 14 11.99 -23.41 6.43
CA VAL A 14 11.08 -22.27 6.45
C VAL A 14 11.24 -21.62 5.08
N LYS A 15 10.25 -21.80 4.21
CA LYS A 15 10.19 -21.11 2.93
C LYS A 15 10.02 -19.64 3.24
N VAL A 16 11.14 -18.92 3.37
CA VAL A 16 11.14 -17.46 3.29
C VAL A 16 10.84 -17.19 1.83
N LEU A 17 9.55 -16.98 1.51
CA LEU A 17 9.23 -16.32 0.25
C LEU A 17 10.07 -15.05 0.29
N SER A 18 10.96 -14.84 -0.69
CA SER A 18 11.64 -13.58 -0.89
C SER A 18 10.57 -12.54 -1.24
N SER A 19 9.75 -12.14 -0.27
CA SER A 19 8.43 -11.53 -0.49
C SER A 19 8.50 -10.07 -0.89
N LEU A 20 9.71 -9.58 -1.21
CA LEU A 20 9.95 -8.19 -1.55
C LEU A 20 10.88 -8.02 -2.75
N ALA A 21 11.67 -9.04 -3.10
CA ALA A 21 12.66 -8.95 -4.19
C ALA A 21 12.05 -8.98 -5.61
N GLY A 22 10.73 -9.13 -5.73
CA GLY A 22 10.00 -9.13 -7.00
C GLY A 22 9.09 -7.91 -7.22
N ALA A 23 8.97 -7.00 -6.25
CA ALA A 23 8.13 -5.82 -6.37
C ALA A 23 8.87 -4.72 -7.15
N GLN A 24 9.08 -4.95 -8.44
CA GLN A 24 9.57 -3.96 -9.39
C GLN A 24 8.46 -2.94 -9.68
N GLY A 25 8.13 -2.13 -8.67
CA GLY A 25 7.09 -1.10 -8.75
C GLY A 25 6.02 -1.30 -7.68
N LEU A 26 6.35 -0.95 -6.43
CA LEU A 26 5.32 -0.77 -5.42
C LEU A 26 4.43 0.40 -5.85
N SER A 27 3.15 0.14 -6.06
CA SER A 27 2.19 1.19 -6.37
C SER A 27 1.59 1.75 -5.09
N LEU A 28 1.21 3.03 -5.09
CA LEU A 28 0.55 3.64 -3.93
C LEU A 28 -0.73 2.88 -3.52
N ALA A 29 -1.41 2.23 -4.48
CA ALA A 29 -2.60 1.44 -4.24
C ALA A 29 -2.34 0.08 -3.53
N GLU A 30 -1.09 -0.36 -3.43
CA GLU A 30 -0.72 -1.59 -2.71
C GLU A 30 -0.53 -1.37 -1.21
N LEU A 31 -0.49 -0.11 -0.77
CA LEU A 31 -0.49 0.23 0.65
C LEU A 31 -1.87 -0.06 1.26
N SER A 32 -1.88 -0.72 2.43
CA SER A 32 -3.12 -1.19 3.07
C SER A 32 -4.03 -0.05 3.55
N ASP A 33 -3.44 1.10 3.84
CA ASP A 33 -4.08 2.32 4.35
C ASP A 33 -4.44 3.32 3.24
N ILE A 34 -4.35 2.92 1.97
CA ILE A 34 -4.71 3.76 0.82
C ILE A 34 -5.97 3.23 0.14
N ASN A 35 -6.87 4.16 -0.19
CA ASN A 35 -8.00 3.96 -1.09
C ASN A 35 -7.75 4.77 -2.37
N ALA A 36 -7.01 4.17 -3.30
CA ALA A 36 -6.67 4.78 -4.58
C ALA A 36 -7.25 3.94 -5.74
N THR A 37 -8.58 3.98 -5.88
CA THR A 37 -9.28 3.36 -7.01
C THR A 37 -9.54 4.41 -8.10
N ASN A 38 -9.41 4.02 -9.38
CA ASN A 38 -9.72 4.89 -10.54
C ASN A 38 -9.01 6.27 -10.52
N LEU A 39 -7.69 6.29 -10.29
CA LEU A 39 -6.94 7.54 -10.19
C LEU A 39 -7.06 8.39 -11.47
N LEU A 40 -7.29 9.69 -11.29
CA LEU A 40 -7.25 10.71 -12.32
C LEU A 40 -6.12 11.69 -12.03
N ASN A 41 -5.66 12.37 -13.07
CA ASN A 41 -4.67 13.43 -12.93
C ASN A 41 -5.20 14.54 -12.00
N GLY A 42 -4.34 15.00 -11.08
CA GLY A 42 -4.67 16.08 -10.15
C GLY A 42 -5.42 15.64 -8.88
N MET A 43 -5.66 14.35 -8.67
CA MET A 43 -6.17 13.86 -7.38
C MET A 43 -5.14 14.05 -6.26
N VAL A 44 -5.64 14.35 -5.06
CA VAL A 44 -4.86 14.51 -3.83
C VAL A 44 -5.34 13.49 -2.80
N LEU A 45 -4.42 13.02 -1.96
CA LEU A 45 -4.73 12.12 -0.85
C LEU A 45 -5.23 12.94 0.34
N VAL A 46 -6.43 12.60 0.81
CA VAL A 46 -7.02 13.19 2.01
C VAL A 46 -7.30 12.09 3.03
N TYR A 47 -6.87 12.29 4.26
CA TYR A 47 -7.13 11.31 5.32
C TYR A 47 -8.62 11.32 5.70
N ASN A 48 -9.23 10.14 5.72
CA ASN A 48 -10.60 9.90 6.12
C ASN A 48 -10.63 9.17 7.47
N GLY A 49 -11.01 9.90 8.52
CA GLY A 49 -11.09 9.35 9.88
C GLY A 49 -12.18 8.28 10.08
N ALA A 50 -13.20 8.21 9.22
CA ALA A 50 -14.23 7.18 9.32
C ALA A 50 -13.71 5.82 8.83
N THR A 51 -12.99 5.82 7.71
CA THR A 51 -12.37 4.61 7.13
C THR A 51 -10.98 4.32 7.69
N GLN A 52 -10.39 5.29 8.39
CA GLN A 52 -8.99 5.28 8.86
C GLN A 52 -7.97 5.09 7.73
N LYS A 53 -8.28 5.62 6.54
CA LYS A 53 -7.48 5.47 5.32
C LYS A 53 -7.29 6.80 4.60
N TRP A 54 -6.35 6.86 3.66
CA TRP A 54 -6.19 7.96 2.73
C TRP A 54 -7.02 7.72 1.47
N ASP A 55 -7.97 8.61 1.20
CA ASP A 55 -8.79 8.58 0.00
C ASP A 55 -8.16 9.48 -1.08
N ALA A 56 -7.98 8.95 -2.29
CA ALA A 56 -7.62 9.76 -3.46
C ALA A 56 -8.87 10.50 -3.96
N THR A 57 -8.89 11.82 -3.85
CA THR A 57 -10.05 12.66 -4.19
C THR A 57 -9.65 13.88 -5.00
N LEU A 58 -10.55 14.34 -5.87
CA LEU A 58 -10.45 15.64 -6.55
C LEU A 58 -11.18 16.75 -5.77
N THR A 59 -11.99 16.36 -4.79
CA THR A 59 -12.80 17.27 -3.98
C THR A 59 -12.23 17.35 -2.58
N LEU A 60 -11.72 18.53 -2.22
CA LEU A 60 -11.19 18.80 -0.89
C LEU A 60 -12.22 19.44 0.06
N THR A 61 -13.40 19.79 -0.45
CA THR A 61 -14.46 20.45 0.30
C THR A 61 -15.80 19.76 0.02
N PRO A 62 -16.23 18.79 0.85
CA PRO A 62 -17.55 18.20 0.69
C PRO A 62 -18.62 19.19 1.18
N GLY A 63 -19.14 20.01 0.27
CA GLY A 63 -20.49 20.59 0.39
C GLY A 63 -20.68 21.98 1.01
N SER A 64 -19.66 22.83 1.20
CA SER A 64 -19.91 24.25 1.52
C SER A 64 -18.70 25.15 1.25
N GLU A 65 -18.98 26.34 0.72
CA GLU A 65 -18.16 27.55 0.59
C GLU A 65 -17.12 27.73 1.73
N ALA A 66 -15.93 27.15 1.59
CA ALA A 66 -14.82 27.41 2.51
C ALA A 66 -13.49 27.29 1.77
N THR A 67 -12.77 28.41 1.70
CA THR A 67 -11.34 28.47 1.37
C THR A 67 -10.60 27.50 2.28
N LEU A 68 -10.03 26.46 1.67
CA LEU A 68 -9.25 25.46 2.39
C LEU A 68 -7.86 26.05 2.66
N ASP A 69 -7.72 26.80 3.77
CA ASP A 69 -6.41 27.17 4.28
C ASP A 69 -5.71 25.88 4.76
N ILE A 70 -4.93 25.26 3.89
CA ILE A 70 -3.97 24.21 4.25
C ILE A 70 -2.76 24.91 4.89
N ASN A 71 -2.95 25.44 6.10
CA ASN A 71 -1.89 26.02 6.91
C ASN A 71 -1.05 24.87 7.49
N GLY A 72 -0.15 24.30 6.67
CA GLY A 72 0.66 23.09 6.91
C GLY A 72 1.49 23.06 8.20
N GLY A 73 0.82 23.13 9.35
CA GLY A 73 1.38 23.44 10.65
C GLY A 73 1.65 24.94 10.80
N ASN A 74 0.99 25.59 11.76
CA ASN A 74 1.50 26.85 12.29
C ASN A 74 2.80 26.54 13.07
N PHE A 75 3.94 27.05 12.59
CA PHE A 75 5.23 26.93 13.28
C PHE A 75 5.27 27.81 14.53
#